data_AF-A0A9D6ZSJ5-F1
#
_entry.id   AF-A0A9D6ZSJ5-F1
#
_cell.length_a   1.000
_cell.length_b   1.000
_cell.length_c   1.000
_cell.angle_alpha   90.00
_cell.angle_beta   90.00
_cell.angle_gamma   90.00
#
_symmetry.space_group_name_H-M   'P 1'
#
loop_
_entity.id
_entity.type
_entity.pdbx_description
1 polymer ?
#
loop_
_entity_poly.entity_id
_entity_poly.type
_entity_poly.pdbx_seq_one_letter_code
_entity_poly.pdbx_strand_id
1 'polypeptide(L)' 'MSSRQLSTSGSWTFSRNGRAECARFIAERRIDGGSLFTHARPLEEAVETYELFDAQTTGQGVLIPW' A
#
# COMPACT_ATOMS: atom_id res chain seq x y z
N MET A 1 27.72 -29.91 -10.02
CA MET A 1 26.87 -28.71 -9.95
C MET A 1 26.48 -28.51 -8.50
N SER A 2 26.87 -27.40 -7.87
CA SER A 2 26.51 -27.12 -6.46
C SER A 2 25.05 -26.64 -6.40
N SER A 3 24.21 -27.27 -5.57
CA SER A 3 22.84 -26.81 -5.33
C SER A 3 22.87 -25.61 -4.38
N ARG A 4 22.12 -24.55 -4.74
CA ARG A 4 22.06 -23.32 -3.95
C ARG A 4 21.12 -23.53 -2.77
N GLN A 5 21.61 -23.30 -1.55
CA GLN A 5 20.76 -23.34 -0.36
C GLN A 5 19.98 -22.02 -0.26
N LEU A 6 18.68 -22.07 -0.53
CA LEU A 6 17.78 -20.92 -0.50
C LEU A 6 16.84 -21.01 0.70
N SER A 7 16.62 -19.87 1.37
CA SER A 7 15.59 -19.73 2.40
C SER A 7 14.45 -18.89 1.85
N THR A 8 13.22 -19.41 1.98
CA THR A 8 11.99 -18.69 1.64
C THR A 8 11.18 -18.44 2.90
N SER A 9 10.59 -17.25 3.00
CA SER A 9 9.64 -16.93 4.07
C SER A 9 8.43 -16.24 3.44
N GLY A 10 7.23 -16.63 3.87
CA GLY A 10 5.99 -15.96 3.50
C GLY A 10 5.67 -14.90 4.53
N SER A 11 5.23 -13.73 4.08
CA SER A 11 4.69 -12.69 4.96
C SER A 11 3.20 -12.56 4.70
N TRP A 12 2.39 -12.83 5.73
CA TRP A 12 0.97 -12.52 5.75
C TRP A 12 0.77 -11.27 6.60
N THR A 13 -0.02 -10.32 6.11
CA THR A 13 -0.33 -8.96 6.64
C THR A 13 0.26 -8.61 8.01
N PHE A 14 0.97 -7.47 8.08
CA PHE A 14 1.62 -7.01 9.31
C PHE A 14 0.73 -7.06 10.55
N SER A 15 1.31 -7.56 11.65
CA SER A 15 0.71 -7.48 12.98
C SER A 15 0.42 -6.03 13.36
N ARG A 16 -0.46 -5.81 14.33
CA ARG A 16 -0.70 -4.46 14.89
C ARG A 16 0.60 -3.78 15.30
N ASN A 17 1.52 -4.52 15.91
CA ASN A 17 2.80 -3.99 16.36
C ASN A 17 3.69 -3.62 15.17
N GLY A 18 3.74 -4.45 14.12
CA GLY A 18 4.47 -4.13 12.89
C GLY A 18 3.95 -2.86 12.21
N ARG A 19 2.62 -2.68 12.16
CA ARG A 19 2.01 -1.45 11.63
C ARG A 19 2.36 -0.21 12.46
N ALA A 20 2.39 -0.33 13.79
CA ALA A 20 2.78 0.78 14.67
C ALA A 20 4.24 1.21 14.43
N GLU A 21 5.14 0.24 14.29
CA GLU A 21 6.55 0.50 13.95
C GLU A 21 6.69 1.19 12.58
N CYS A 22 5.93 0.75 11.57
CA CYS A 22 5.90 1.43 10.26
C CYS A 22 5.42 2.88 10.35
N ALA A 23 4.35 3.14 11.10
CA ALA A 23 3.82 4.49 11.29
C ALA A 23 4.85 5.40 11.99
N ARG A 24 5.51 4.88 13.04
CA ARG A 24 6.58 5.59 13.75
C ARG A 24 7.76 5.91 12.82
N PHE A 25 8.20 4.95 12.01
CA PHE A 25 9.27 5.14 11.03
C PHE A 25 8.95 6.24 10.02
N ILE A 26 7.73 6.25 9.47
CA ILE A 26 7.29 7.28 8.51
C ILE A 26 7.31 8.67 9.15
N ALA A 27 6.77 8.79 10.37
CA ALA A 27 6.71 10.06 11.09
C ALA A 27 8.10 10.60 11.46
N GLU A 28 8.96 9.76 12.04
CA GLU A 28 10.32 10.13 12.46
C GLU A 28 11.18 10.59 11.27
N ARG A 29 11.01 9.96 10.11
CA ARG A 29 11.78 10.28 8.90
C ARG A 29 11.13 11.32 8.01
N ARG A 30 9.95 11.84 8.37
CA ARG A 30 9.16 12.78 7.56
C ARG A 30 8.97 12.28 6.13
N ILE A 31 8.69 10.99 5.99
CA ILE A 31 8.42 10.40 4.68
C ILE A 31 7.06 10.87 4.21
N ASP A 32 7.01 11.45 3.01
CA ASP A 32 5.76 11.81 2.36
C ASP A 32 5.05 10.55 1.83
N GLY A 33 4.29 9.89 2.70
CA GLY A 33 3.45 8.76 2.32
C GLY A 33 2.29 9.15 1.40
N GLY A 34 1.92 10.43 1.34
CA GLY A 34 0.88 10.93 0.46
C GLY A 34 1.25 10.83 -1.01
N SER A 35 2.54 10.99 -1.33
CA SER A 35 3.08 10.85 -2.69
C SER A 35 2.85 9.48 -3.35
N LEU A 36 2.51 8.44 -2.58
CA LEU A 36 2.17 7.12 -3.10
C LEU A 36 0.80 7.12 -3.80
N PHE A 37 -0.10 8.03 -3.43
CA PHE A 37 -1.41 8.13 -4.03
C PHE A 37 -1.31 8.89 -5.36
N THR A 38 -1.77 8.24 -6.41
CA THR A 38 -1.80 8.81 -7.77
C THR A 38 -3.17 9.37 -8.13
N HIS A 39 -4.22 8.92 -7.46
CA HIS A 39 -5.60 9.30 -7.71
C HIS A 39 -6.32 9.51 -6.38
N ALA A 40 -7.00 10.64 -6.23
CA ALA A 40 -7.89 10.92 -5.12
C ALA A 40 -9.29 11.16 -5.67
N ARG A 41 -10.25 10.34 -5.22
CA ARG A 41 -11.65 10.41 -5.67
C ARG A 41 -12.59 10.49 -4.46
N PRO A 42 -13.72 11.18 -4.56
CA PRO A 42 -14.72 11.19 -3.50
C PRO A 42 -15.32 9.78 -3.32
N LEU A 43 -15.77 9.46 -2.11
CA LEU A 43 -16.28 8.13 -1.77
C LEU A 43 -17.51 7.74 -2.59
N GLU A 44 -18.30 8.71 -3.05
CA GLU A 44 -19.46 8.52 -3.92
C GLU A 44 -19.09 7.87 -5.26
N GLU A 45 -17.83 8.01 -5.69
CA GLU A 45 -17.28 7.45 -6.93
C GLU A 45 -16.52 6.14 -6.69
N ALA A 46 -16.76 5.47 -5.55
CA ALA A 46 -16.06 4.23 -5.20
C ALA A 46 -16.16 3.16 -6.30
N VAL A 47 -17.33 2.97 -6.90
CA VAL A 47 -17.53 1.94 -7.94
C VAL A 47 -16.62 2.19 -9.15
N GLU A 48 -16.68 3.39 -9.74
CA GLU A 48 -15.83 3.77 -10.88
C GLU A 48 -14.34 3.70 -10.51
N THR A 49 -13.98 4.12 -9.29
CA THR A 49 -12.60 4.06 -8.81
C THR A 49 -12.10 2.63 -8.71
N TYR A 50 -12.93 1.69 -8.25
CA TYR A 50 -12.58 0.27 -8.19
C TYR A 50 -12.49 -0.36 -9.59
N GLU A 51 -13.36 0.00 -10.53
CA GLU A 51 -13.27 -0.46 -11.93
C GLU A 51 -11.97 0.01 -12.60
N LEU A 52 -11.57 1.26 -12.37
CA LEU A 52 -10.29 1.78 -12.84
C LEU A 52 -9.09 1.06 -12.20
N PHE A 53 -9.17 0.77 -10.90
CA PHE A 53 -8.13 0.03 -10.19
C PHE A 53 -7.97 -1.41 -10.72
N ASP A 54 -9.08 -2.07 -11.06
CA ASP A 54 -9.08 -3.44 -11.60
C ASP A 54 -8.42 -3.54 -12.98
N ALA A 55 -8.38 -2.44 -13.73
CA ALA A 55 -7.63 -2.38 -15.00
C ALA A 55 -6.10 -2.45 -14.82
N GLN A 56 -5.59 -2.31 -13.59
CA GLN A 56 -4.16 -2.41 -13.23
C GLN A 56 -3.24 -1.46 -14.03
N THR A 57 -3.78 -0.35 -14.52
CA THR A 57 -3.05 0.64 -15.32
C THR A 57 -2.69 1.90 -14.53
N THR A 58 -3.13 1.99 -13.27
CA THR A 58 -2.92 3.13 -12.37
C THR A 58 -2.06 2.77 -11.16
N GLY A 59 -1.58 3.79 -10.44
CA GLY A 59 -0.96 3.62 -9.13
C GLY A 59 -2.00 3.45 -8.01
N GLN A 60 -1.57 3.68 -6.76
CA GLN A 60 -2.46 3.57 -5.61
C GLN A 60 -3.52 4.69 -5.62
N GLY A 61 -4.79 4.31 -5.51
CA GLY A 61 -5.90 5.25 -5.33
C GLY A 61 -6.23 5.47 -3.86
N VAL A 62 -6.86 6.62 -3.55
CA VAL A 62 -7.46 6.92 -2.25
C VAL A 62 -8.88 7.43 -2.43
N LEU A 63 -9.80 6.93 -1.60
CA LEU A 63 -11.17 7.42 -1.50
C LEU A 63 -11.28 8.39 -0.33
N ILE A 64 -11.78 9.60 -0.60
CA ILE A 64 -11.96 10.65 0.40
C ILE A 64 -13.43 10.67 0.84
N PRO A 65 -13.73 10.48 2.13
CA PRO A 65 -15.10 10.30 2.62
C PRO A 65 -15.90 11.60 2.80
N TRP A 66 -15.30 12.80 2.71
CA TRP A 66 -15.94 14.12 2.78
C TRP A 66 -15.01 15.24 2.31
#